data_AF-A0A9X3D1F2-F1
#
_entry.id   AF-A0A9X3D1F2-F1
#
_cell.length_a   1.000
_cell.length_b   1.000
_cell.length_c   1.000
_cell.angle_alpha   90.00
_cell.angle_beta   90.00
_cell.angle_gamma   90.00
#
_symmetry.space_group_name_H-M   'P 1'
#
loop_
_entity.id
_entity.type
_entity.pdbx_description
1 polymer ?
#
loop_
_entity_poly.entity_id
_entity_poly.type
_entity_poly.pdbx_seq_one_letter_code
_entity_poly.pdbx_strand_id
1 'polypeptide(L)'
;MRNFKLSVACVAIFAMIFTSCSKDEAEVSSTDLETVQLTFRSLLNSFNQQNKQSDMECREVEPAYVMLGWSTAEDAEESDYDLVEVGLVNNGGSWETTYSEELAVPAGTYYLQHFAVYDAGDQVLWVAPREGGAFEPEVSDALPMTIELATGTKPYIDVDVLCYYAREEAAYGYPFFDFDVIEVENSYCVFINYCDDETGREYPAYFNIDVYSDEAMTEEVVLNNDTNSITMAGEWPSASVLCFALPDLGDETYYARVTVMDHEDLDYTADAGDYYDFEITQASITALESQEPGYHHIRIGCNSTPEINADTNIYIYFDSSGSMNTTLYPLQEMRNTLLRAALIGLYNNDDALYDEKVQVISDPSERTMHFLNLRGESPSGNSIALIFQDEAVYSYTDWVTTWGENSTRTATYDADITALRGRLATWPSNSYNGIIFQVATPNSPDAENFAKFVSYVENGTGNYAGAYGLSDKSEIGYVYDVNPGDSPAYYEGLIVSALQSLGYSL
;
A
#
# COMPACT_ATOMS: atom_id res chain seq x y z
N MET A 1 15.13 -84.40 38.73
CA MET A 1 15.52 -82.97 38.61
C MET A 1 15.79 -82.59 37.15
N ARG A 2 14.80 -82.74 36.25
CA ARG A 2 14.89 -82.29 34.85
C ARG A 2 13.78 -81.30 34.47
N ASN A 3 12.73 -81.21 35.30
CA ASN A 3 11.59 -80.31 35.09
C ASN A 3 11.75 -78.95 35.79
N PHE A 4 12.76 -78.78 36.65
CA PHE A 4 12.99 -77.50 37.34
C PHE A 4 13.81 -76.52 36.48
N LYS A 5 14.70 -77.02 35.62
CA LYS A 5 15.53 -76.18 34.74
C LYS A 5 14.78 -75.65 33.51
N LEU A 6 13.71 -76.31 33.09
CA LEU A 6 12.85 -75.81 32.01
C LEU A 6 11.96 -74.65 32.50
N SER A 7 11.45 -74.73 33.73
CA SER A 7 10.62 -73.65 34.31
C SER A 7 11.39 -72.35 34.56
N VAL A 8 12.67 -72.41 34.94
CA VAL A 8 13.46 -71.18 35.19
C VAL A 8 13.82 -70.45 33.90
N ALA A 9 14.03 -71.16 32.79
CA ALA A 9 14.32 -70.55 31.50
C ALA A 9 13.08 -69.86 30.87
N CYS A 10 11.88 -70.44 31.06
CA CYS A 10 10.64 -69.82 30.58
C CYS A 10 10.27 -68.56 31.39
N VAL A 11 10.55 -68.53 32.69
CA VAL A 11 10.28 -67.35 33.54
C VAL A 11 11.19 -66.17 33.21
N ALA A 12 12.45 -66.41 32.81
CA ALA A 12 13.36 -65.33 32.41
C ALA A 12 13.03 -64.70 31.04
N ILE A 13 12.47 -65.48 30.10
CA ILE A 13 12.01 -64.96 28.80
C ILE A 13 10.70 -64.17 28.97
N PHE A 14 9.79 -64.61 29.85
CA PHE A 14 8.56 -63.87 30.16
C PHE A 14 8.82 -62.53 30.88
N ALA A 15 9.87 -62.44 31.70
CA ALA A 15 10.23 -61.22 32.41
C ALA A 15 10.84 -60.12 31.51
N MET A 16 11.38 -60.44 30.34
CA MET A 16 11.99 -59.47 29.41
C MET A 16 10.99 -58.83 28.42
N ILE A 17 9.75 -59.32 28.35
CA ILE A 17 8.70 -58.77 27.45
C ILE A 17 7.91 -57.64 28.14
N PHE A 18 8.02 -57.49 29.46
CA PHE A 18 7.29 -56.47 30.25
C PHE A 18 8.12 -55.24 30.64
N THR A 19 9.29 -55.03 30.05
CA THR A 19 10.09 -53.80 30.27
C THR A 19 10.36 -53.10 28.95
N SER A 20 9.34 -52.45 28.38
CA SER A 20 9.53 -51.34 27.46
C SER A 20 8.36 -50.36 27.60
N CYS A 21 8.72 -49.10 27.80
CA CYS A 21 7.87 -47.93 28.00
C CYS A 21 7.12 -47.86 29.34
N SER A 22 7.89 -47.49 30.37
CA SER A 22 7.48 -46.46 31.30
C SER A 22 6.99 -45.22 30.52
N LYS A 23 5.71 -44.90 30.63
CA LYS A 23 5.25 -43.52 30.65
C LYS A 23 4.30 -43.43 31.84
N ASP A 24 4.69 -42.60 32.80
CA ASP A 24 3.91 -42.29 33.99
C ASP A 24 2.53 -41.76 33.60
N GLU A 25 1.60 -42.07 34.51
CA GLU A 25 0.17 -41.89 34.41
C GLU A 25 -0.23 -40.44 34.13
N ALA A 26 -1.11 -40.27 33.15
CA ALA A 26 -2.25 -39.37 33.33
C ALA A 26 -3.48 -40.28 33.34
N GLU A 27 -4.31 -40.14 34.37
CA GLU A 27 -5.64 -40.71 34.42
C GLU A 27 -6.36 -40.38 33.11
N VAL A 28 -6.59 -41.39 32.27
CA VAL A 28 -7.62 -41.30 31.24
C VAL A 28 -8.94 -41.45 31.98
N SER A 29 -9.52 -40.33 32.41
CA SER A 29 -10.97 -40.32 32.55
C SER A 29 -11.52 -40.52 31.15
N SER A 30 -11.99 -41.73 30.86
CA SER A 30 -12.69 -42.05 29.64
C SER A 30 -13.99 -41.23 29.61
N THR A 31 -13.91 -40.06 29.01
CA THR A 31 -15.02 -39.36 28.38
C THR A 31 -14.62 -39.01 26.96
N ASP A 32 -14.03 -39.97 26.24
CA ASP A 32 -14.11 -39.93 24.77
C ASP A 32 -15.56 -40.29 24.43
N LEU A 33 -16.39 -39.25 24.29
CA LEU A 33 -17.66 -39.38 23.59
C LEU A 33 -17.29 -39.86 22.19
N GLU A 34 -17.76 -41.04 21.79
CA GLU A 34 -17.57 -41.51 20.41
C GLU A 34 -18.13 -40.45 19.45
N THR A 35 -17.24 -39.78 18.71
CA THR A 35 -17.62 -38.77 17.72
C THR A 35 -17.98 -39.47 16.41
N VAL A 36 -19.01 -38.94 15.75
CA VAL A 36 -19.48 -39.37 14.44
C VAL A 36 -19.05 -38.30 13.44
N GLN A 37 -18.44 -38.74 12.34
CA GLN A 37 -18.07 -37.82 11.27
C GLN A 37 -19.27 -37.60 10.35
N LEU A 38 -19.69 -36.34 10.22
CA LEU A 38 -20.64 -35.92 9.20
C LEU A 38 -19.98 -35.93 7.81
N THR A 39 -20.70 -36.43 6.80
CA THR A 39 -20.25 -36.39 5.41
C THR A 39 -21.41 -35.96 4.54
N PHE A 40 -21.24 -34.85 3.85
CA PHE A 40 -22.25 -34.28 2.98
C PHE A 40 -21.95 -34.63 1.52
N ARG A 41 -23.03 -34.81 0.77
CA ARG A 41 -23.01 -35.05 -0.66
C ARG A 41 -23.84 -33.98 -1.34
N SER A 42 -23.31 -33.36 -2.39
CA SER A 42 -24.16 -32.53 -3.25
C SER A 42 -24.86 -33.42 -4.26
N LEU A 43 -26.18 -33.34 -4.31
CA LEU A 43 -26.99 -34.12 -5.24
C LEU A 43 -27.55 -33.16 -6.30
N LEU A 44 -26.96 -33.15 -7.50
CA LEU A 44 -27.59 -32.53 -8.67
C LEU A 44 -28.55 -33.54 -9.30
N ASN A 45 -29.63 -33.88 -8.60
CA ASN A 45 -30.55 -34.92 -9.07
C ASN A 45 -31.45 -34.38 -10.19
N SER A 46 -31.05 -34.57 -11.44
CA SER A 46 -31.90 -34.58 -12.64
C SER A 46 -33.00 -33.51 -12.71
N PHE A 47 -32.62 -32.24 -12.92
CA PHE A 47 -33.50 -31.17 -13.44
C PHE A 47 -34.20 -31.50 -14.78
N ASN A 48 -33.91 -32.67 -15.37
CA ASN A 48 -34.39 -33.10 -16.68
C ASN A 48 -35.77 -33.77 -16.70
N GLN A 49 -36.56 -33.83 -15.60
CA GLN A 49 -37.87 -34.50 -15.65
C GLN A 49 -39.11 -33.76 -15.17
N GLN A 50 -39.03 -32.49 -14.75
CA GLN A 50 -40.24 -31.68 -14.63
C GLN A 50 -40.03 -30.31 -15.26
N ASN A 51 -40.71 -30.11 -16.39
CA ASN A 51 -40.76 -28.85 -17.13
C ASN A 51 -41.07 -27.68 -16.18
N LYS A 52 -40.07 -26.86 -15.86
CA LYS A 52 -40.14 -25.38 -15.68
C LYS A 52 -38.82 -24.79 -15.15
N GLN A 53 -37.78 -24.76 -15.97
CA GLN A 53 -36.88 -23.60 -15.96
C GLN A 53 -36.23 -23.47 -17.34
N SER A 54 -36.29 -22.25 -17.87
CA SER A 54 -35.75 -21.82 -19.15
C SER A 54 -34.23 -21.97 -19.18
N ASP A 55 -33.66 -22.55 -20.26
CA ASP A 55 -32.31 -22.32 -20.83
C ASP A 55 -31.27 -21.60 -19.94
N MET A 56 -31.03 -22.07 -18.71
CA MET A 56 -30.11 -21.44 -17.76
C MET A 56 -28.95 -22.39 -17.49
N GLU A 57 -27.75 -22.00 -17.94
CA GLU A 57 -26.53 -22.78 -17.82
C GLU A 57 -25.87 -22.49 -16.46
N CYS A 58 -25.53 -23.55 -15.73
CA CYS A 58 -24.72 -23.45 -14.53
C CYS A 58 -23.27 -23.09 -14.91
N ARG A 59 -22.52 -22.50 -13.99
CA ARG A 59 -21.07 -22.34 -14.18
C ARG A 59 -20.43 -23.73 -14.28
N GLU A 60 -19.79 -24.02 -15.41
CA GLU A 60 -19.09 -25.29 -15.67
C GLU A 60 -17.66 -25.22 -15.11
N VAL A 61 -17.55 -25.07 -13.79
CA VAL A 61 -16.28 -25.00 -13.04
C VAL A 61 -16.24 -26.12 -12.00
N GLU A 62 -15.05 -26.64 -11.71
CA GLU A 62 -14.86 -27.73 -10.75
C GLU A 62 -15.05 -27.22 -9.30
N PRO A 63 -15.97 -27.81 -8.51
CA PRO A 63 -16.11 -27.52 -7.08
C PRO A 63 -14.84 -27.82 -6.29
N ALA A 64 -14.49 -26.94 -5.36
CA ALA A 64 -13.33 -27.08 -4.49
C ALA A 64 -13.71 -27.36 -3.04
N TYR A 65 -14.66 -26.60 -2.48
CA TYR A 65 -15.08 -26.71 -1.09
C TYR A 65 -16.54 -26.33 -0.89
N VAL A 66 -17.06 -26.60 0.31
CA VAL A 66 -18.39 -26.16 0.76
C VAL A 66 -18.24 -25.32 2.02
N MET A 67 -19.00 -24.23 2.10
CA MET A 67 -19.29 -23.53 3.35
C MET A 67 -20.58 -24.10 3.93
N LEU A 68 -20.51 -24.60 5.17
CA LEU A 68 -21.66 -25.15 5.87
C LEU A 68 -21.83 -24.51 7.24
N GLY A 69 -23.07 -24.30 7.65
CA GLY A 69 -23.42 -23.83 8.99
C GLY A 69 -24.42 -24.79 9.62
N TRP A 70 -24.20 -25.16 10.88
CA TRP A 70 -25.09 -26.11 11.58
C TRP A 70 -25.29 -25.72 13.04
N SER A 71 -26.45 -26.08 13.59
CA SER A 71 -26.82 -25.78 14.97
C SER A 71 -27.53 -26.97 15.62
N THR A 72 -27.66 -26.94 16.96
CA THR A 72 -28.55 -27.86 17.70
C THR A 72 -29.98 -27.34 17.80
N ALA A 73 -30.24 -26.12 17.31
CA ALA A 73 -31.57 -25.51 17.25
C ALA A 73 -32.04 -25.43 15.79
N GLU A 74 -33.34 -25.72 15.58
CA GLU A 74 -34.00 -25.68 14.27
C GLU A 74 -34.16 -24.26 13.75
N ASP A 75 -34.61 -23.35 14.62
CA ASP A 75 -34.82 -21.93 14.30
C ASP A 75 -33.56 -21.08 14.56
N ALA A 76 -32.37 -21.65 14.37
CA ALA A 76 -31.13 -20.93 14.60
C ALA A 76 -30.95 -19.80 13.58
N GLU A 77 -30.71 -18.59 14.07
CA GLU A 77 -30.37 -17.45 13.22
C GLU A 77 -28.90 -17.54 12.78
N GLU A 78 -28.49 -16.77 11.78
CA GLU A 78 -27.12 -16.81 11.26
C GLU A 78 -26.05 -16.52 12.33
N SER A 79 -26.37 -15.72 13.36
CA SER A 79 -25.48 -15.48 14.50
C SER A 79 -25.35 -16.64 15.48
N ASP A 80 -26.18 -17.68 15.35
CA ASP A 80 -26.27 -18.80 16.28
C ASP A 80 -25.44 -20.02 15.83
N TYR A 81 -24.78 -19.94 14.68
CA TYR A 81 -23.88 -20.98 14.15
C TYR A 81 -22.67 -20.38 13.43
N ASP A 82 -21.54 -21.07 13.50
CA ASP A 82 -20.35 -20.70 12.73
C ASP A 82 -20.40 -21.35 11.33
N LEU A 83 -19.86 -20.64 10.33
CA LEU A 83 -19.65 -21.19 9.00
C LEU A 83 -18.30 -21.90 8.93
N VAL A 84 -18.34 -23.14 8.47
CA VAL A 84 -17.20 -24.05 8.40
C VAL A 84 -16.89 -24.37 6.94
N GLU A 85 -15.62 -24.21 6.56
CA GLU A 85 -15.12 -24.62 5.25
C GLU A 85 -14.73 -26.10 5.25
N VAL A 86 -15.25 -26.88 4.30
CA VAL A 86 -14.87 -28.28 4.12
C VAL A 86 -14.56 -28.58 2.67
N GLY A 87 -13.34 -29.06 2.40
CA GLY A 87 -12.92 -29.42 1.04
C GLY A 87 -13.76 -30.56 0.46
N LEU A 88 -13.93 -30.56 -0.87
CA LEU A 88 -14.69 -31.56 -1.61
C LEU A 88 -13.78 -32.51 -2.40
N VAL A 89 -14.26 -33.72 -2.64
CA VAL A 89 -13.63 -34.71 -3.51
C VAL A 89 -14.63 -35.32 -4.47
N ASN A 90 -14.24 -35.48 -5.74
CA ASN A 90 -15.05 -36.16 -6.75
C ASN A 90 -14.91 -37.68 -6.61
N ASN A 91 -15.99 -38.36 -6.24
CA ASN A 91 -16.07 -39.80 -6.12
C ASN A 91 -16.96 -40.39 -7.23
N GLY A 92 -16.51 -40.28 -8.48
CA GLY A 92 -17.17 -40.92 -9.62
C GLY A 92 -18.44 -40.21 -10.10
N GLY A 93 -18.40 -38.87 -10.18
CA GLY A 93 -19.53 -38.04 -10.60
C GLY A 93 -20.40 -37.54 -9.44
N SER A 94 -19.90 -37.70 -8.22
CA SER A 94 -20.53 -37.28 -6.97
C SER A 94 -19.51 -36.50 -6.16
N TRP A 95 -19.91 -35.34 -5.64
CA TRP A 95 -19.05 -34.56 -4.76
C TRP A 95 -19.34 -34.91 -3.30
N GLU A 96 -18.30 -35.28 -2.58
CA GLU A 96 -18.36 -35.65 -1.17
C GLU A 96 -17.40 -34.77 -0.36
N THR A 97 -17.76 -34.41 0.86
CA THR A 97 -16.86 -33.70 1.77
C THR A 97 -15.68 -34.58 2.19
N THR A 98 -14.50 -33.98 2.25
CA THR A 98 -13.30 -34.56 2.84
C THR A 98 -13.39 -34.60 4.37
N TYR A 99 -12.41 -35.23 5.02
CA TYR A 99 -12.37 -35.27 6.48
C TYR A 99 -12.12 -33.88 7.07
N SER A 100 -12.99 -33.46 7.99
CA SER A 100 -12.83 -32.27 8.82
C SER A 100 -13.05 -32.63 10.28
N GLU A 101 -12.18 -32.13 11.16
CA GLU A 101 -12.33 -32.30 12.61
C GLU A 101 -13.56 -31.55 13.15
N GLU A 102 -13.97 -30.47 12.48
CA GLU A 102 -15.13 -29.66 12.86
C GLU A 102 -16.46 -30.38 12.61
N LEU A 103 -16.43 -31.41 11.76
CA LEU A 103 -17.55 -32.31 11.48
C LEU A 103 -17.55 -33.59 12.33
N ALA A 104 -16.57 -33.76 13.23
CA ALA A 104 -16.49 -34.89 14.14
C ALA A 104 -17.24 -34.59 15.45
N VAL A 105 -18.57 -34.65 15.39
CA VAL A 105 -19.46 -34.24 16.48
C VAL A 105 -20.01 -35.44 17.27
N PRO A 106 -20.41 -35.28 18.54
CA PRO A 106 -21.07 -36.34 19.29
C PRO A 106 -22.40 -36.80 18.65
N ALA A 107 -22.89 -37.97 19.05
CA ALA A 107 -24.24 -38.41 18.69
C ALA A 107 -25.30 -37.42 19.23
N GLY A 108 -26.25 -37.02 18.38
CA GLY A 108 -27.21 -35.97 18.67
C GLY A 108 -28.05 -35.60 17.44
N THR A 109 -28.98 -34.67 17.64
CA THR A 109 -29.77 -34.06 16.56
C THR A 109 -29.19 -32.69 16.25
N TYR A 110 -28.95 -32.46 14.96
CA TYR A 110 -28.39 -31.22 14.43
C TYR A 110 -29.24 -30.72 13.27
N TYR A 111 -29.15 -29.44 12.98
CA TYR A 111 -29.86 -28.78 11.91
C TYR A 111 -28.84 -28.09 11.02
N LEU A 112 -28.79 -28.46 9.74
CA LEU A 112 -27.99 -27.78 8.73
C LEU A 112 -28.72 -26.50 8.33
N GLN A 113 -28.10 -25.37 8.60
CA GLN A 113 -28.67 -24.03 8.45
C GLN A 113 -28.18 -23.32 7.18
N HIS A 114 -26.97 -23.65 6.73
CA HIS A 114 -26.34 -23.07 5.54
C HIS A 114 -25.56 -24.13 4.78
N PHE A 115 -25.64 -24.11 3.45
CA PHE A 115 -24.84 -24.98 2.58
C PHE A 115 -24.65 -24.33 1.20
N ALA A 116 -23.41 -23.90 0.92
CA ALA A 116 -23.03 -23.28 -0.35
C ALA A 116 -21.71 -23.86 -0.86
N VAL A 117 -21.67 -24.19 -2.15
CA VAL A 117 -20.53 -24.83 -2.82
C VAL A 117 -19.75 -23.79 -3.62
N TYR A 118 -18.43 -23.81 -3.47
CA TYR A 118 -17.51 -22.86 -4.07
C TYR A 118 -16.51 -23.54 -5.00
N ASP A 119 -15.99 -22.80 -5.97
CA ASP A 119 -14.80 -23.19 -6.73
C ASP A 119 -13.50 -22.79 -6.01
N ALA A 120 -12.36 -23.07 -6.64
CA ALA A 120 -11.04 -22.76 -6.07
C ALA A 120 -10.66 -21.27 -6.08
N GLY A 121 -11.50 -20.41 -6.69
CA GLY A 121 -11.35 -18.95 -6.74
C GLY A 121 -12.41 -18.23 -5.90
N ASP A 122 -12.95 -18.92 -4.90
CA ASP A 122 -13.93 -18.39 -3.94
C ASP A 122 -15.24 -17.89 -4.57
N GLN A 123 -15.61 -18.45 -5.72
CA GLN A 123 -16.87 -18.14 -6.38
C GLN A 123 -17.96 -19.16 -6.01
N VAL A 124 -19.14 -18.67 -5.62
CA VAL A 124 -20.30 -19.51 -5.36
C VAL A 124 -20.78 -20.19 -6.65
N LEU A 125 -20.79 -21.52 -6.65
CA LEU A 125 -21.31 -22.35 -7.73
C LEU A 125 -22.76 -22.74 -7.48
N TRP A 126 -23.04 -23.29 -6.30
CA TRP A 126 -24.35 -23.86 -5.96
C TRP A 126 -24.76 -23.53 -4.53
N VAL A 127 -26.06 -23.35 -4.30
CA VAL A 127 -26.62 -22.99 -2.98
C VAL A 127 -27.84 -23.85 -2.68
N ALA A 128 -27.95 -24.36 -1.44
CA ALA A 128 -29.14 -25.02 -0.95
C ALA A 128 -30.22 -23.97 -0.58
N PRO A 129 -31.44 -24.02 -1.16
CA PRO A 129 -32.53 -23.12 -0.80
C PRO A 129 -32.97 -23.29 0.66
N ARG A 130 -33.46 -22.21 1.28
CA ARG A 130 -34.10 -22.22 2.60
C ARG A 130 -35.62 -22.23 2.50
N GLU A 131 -36.28 -22.77 3.53
CA GLU A 131 -37.71 -22.61 3.75
C GLU A 131 -38.09 -21.12 3.76
N GLY A 132 -39.20 -20.79 3.10
CA GLY A 132 -39.66 -19.42 2.90
C GLY A 132 -39.03 -18.71 1.68
N GLY A 133 -38.01 -19.30 1.05
CA GLY A 133 -37.45 -18.83 -0.22
C GLY A 133 -38.33 -19.17 -1.42
N ALA A 134 -38.25 -18.36 -2.49
CA ALA A 134 -38.98 -18.65 -3.73
C ALA A 134 -38.52 -19.94 -4.44
N PHE A 135 -37.30 -20.42 -4.14
CA PHE A 135 -36.74 -21.67 -4.65
C PHE A 135 -36.94 -22.89 -3.74
N GLU A 136 -37.57 -22.73 -2.57
CA GLU A 136 -37.97 -23.86 -1.71
C GLU A 136 -38.70 -24.99 -2.50
N PRO A 137 -39.64 -24.71 -3.42
CA PRO A 137 -40.36 -25.76 -4.14
C PRO A 137 -39.53 -26.53 -5.18
N GLU A 138 -38.32 -26.07 -5.50
CA GLU A 138 -37.45 -26.65 -6.52
C GLU A 138 -36.52 -27.74 -5.98
N VAL A 139 -36.45 -27.89 -4.65
CA VAL A 139 -35.66 -28.92 -3.95
C VAL A 139 -36.57 -29.85 -3.16
N SER A 140 -36.09 -31.05 -2.86
CA SER A 140 -36.89 -32.04 -2.12
C SER A 140 -36.87 -31.81 -0.61
N ASP A 141 -35.81 -31.18 -0.10
CA ASP A 141 -35.63 -30.83 1.31
C ASP A 141 -34.87 -29.50 1.39
N ALA A 142 -35.56 -28.44 1.81
CA ALA A 142 -34.98 -27.10 1.97
C ALA A 142 -34.39 -26.95 3.38
N LEU A 143 -33.47 -25.98 3.56
CA LEU A 143 -32.90 -25.72 4.87
C LEU A 143 -33.86 -24.91 5.77
N PRO A 144 -33.92 -25.15 7.10
CA PRO A 144 -33.03 -26.00 7.87
C PRO A 144 -33.31 -27.51 7.75
N MET A 145 -32.28 -28.30 7.46
CA MET A 145 -32.40 -29.76 7.31
C MET A 145 -32.02 -30.48 8.61
N THR A 146 -32.85 -31.42 9.06
CA THR A 146 -32.59 -32.20 10.29
C THR A 146 -31.62 -33.36 10.03
N ILE A 147 -30.61 -33.49 10.89
CA ILE A 147 -29.59 -34.54 10.86
C ILE A 147 -29.59 -35.29 12.19
N GLU A 148 -29.89 -36.59 12.16
CA GLU A 148 -29.85 -37.45 13.35
C GLU A 148 -28.61 -38.34 13.35
N LEU A 149 -27.74 -38.15 14.34
CA LEU A 149 -26.53 -38.95 14.53
C LEU A 149 -26.69 -39.95 15.66
N ALA A 150 -26.52 -41.23 15.32
CA ALA A 150 -26.48 -42.32 16.27
C ALA A 150 -25.03 -42.81 16.46
N THR A 151 -24.74 -43.28 17.66
CA THR A 151 -23.42 -43.85 17.99
C THR A 151 -23.04 -44.98 17.03
N GLY A 152 -21.82 -44.91 16.49
CA GLY A 152 -21.27 -45.95 15.60
C GLY A 152 -21.77 -45.90 14.14
N THR A 153 -22.48 -44.84 13.71
CA THR A 153 -22.87 -44.65 12.32
C THR A 153 -21.94 -43.67 11.59
N LYS A 154 -21.94 -43.70 10.25
CA LYS A 154 -21.34 -42.69 9.38
C LYS A 154 -22.37 -42.35 8.29
N PRO A 155 -23.29 -41.41 8.55
CA PRO A 155 -24.31 -41.09 7.58
C PRO A 155 -23.70 -40.31 6.42
N TYR A 156 -24.16 -40.63 5.21
CA TYR A 156 -24.01 -39.77 4.04
C TYR A 156 -25.29 -38.97 3.92
N ILE A 157 -25.16 -37.65 4.00
CA ILE A 157 -26.28 -36.71 3.99
C ILE A 157 -26.34 -36.10 2.60
N ASP A 158 -27.44 -36.35 1.89
CA ASP A 158 -27.67 -35.77 0.56
C ASP A 158 -28.27 -34.37 0.74
N VAL A 159 -27.62 -33.35 0.17
CA VAL A 159 -28.10 -31.96 0.17
C VAL A 159 -28.42 -31.55 -1.26
N ASP A 160 -29.67 -31.13 -1.48
CA ASP A 160 -30.13 -30.59 -2.75
C ASP A 160 -29.64 -29.15 -2.90
N VAL A 161 -28.98 -28.85 -4.01
CA VAL A 161 -28.43 -27.52 -4.32
C VAL A 161 -28.85 -27.07 -5.71
N LEU A 162 -29.06 -25.77 -5.87
CA LEU A 162 -29.36 -25.14 -7.16
C LEU A 162 -28.18 -24.28 -7.63
N CYS A 163 -28.12 -24.01 -8.93
CA CYS A 163 -27.07 -23.17 -9.49
C CYS A 163 -27.20 -21.72 -9.06
N TYR A 164 -26.13 -21.15 -8.52
CA TYR A 164 -26.16 -19.81 -7.94
C TYR A 164 -26.42 -18.73 -9.00
N TYR A 165 -27.32 -17.80 -8.68
CA TYR A 165 -27.66 -16.66 -9.51
C TYR A 165 -27.66 -15.39 -8.67
N ALA A 166 -26.63 -14.55 -8.85
CA ALA A 166 -26.44 -13.31 -8.08
C ALA A 166 -27.59 -12.30 -8.19
N ARG A 167 -28.43 -12.38 -9.23
CA ARG A 167 -29.60 -11.49 -9.38
C ARG A 167 -30.88 -12.00 -8.72
N GLU A 168 -30.88 -13.23 -8.23
CA GLU A 168 -32.04 -13.89 -7.62
C GLU A 168 -31.71 -14.39 -6.19
N GLU A 169 -30.76 -13.74 -5.52
CA GLU A 169 -30.25 -14.14 -4.20
C GLU A 169 -31.36 -14.24 -3.13
N ALA A 170 -32.29 -13.28 -3.11
CA ALA A 170 -33.46 -13.32 -2.21
C ALA A 170 -34.39 -14.52 -2.46
N ALA A 171 -34.38 -15.10 -3.67
CA ALA A 171 -35.19 -16.27 -3.99
C ALA A 171 -34.70 -17.54 -3.27
N TYR A 172 -33.46 -17.57 -2.77
CA TYR A 172 -32.93 -18.65 -1.96
C TYR A 172 -33.38 -18.61 -0.48
N GLY A 173 -34.03 -17.54 -0.04
CA GLY A 173 -34.55 -17.42 1.34
C GLY A 173 -33.50 -17.01 2.39
N TYR A 174 -32.29 -16.64 1.98
CA TYR A 174 -31.26 -16.11 2.89
C TYR A 174 -31.43 -14.60 3.07
N PRO A 175 -31.44 -14.10 4.32
CA PRO A 175 -31.42 -12.67 4.62
C PRO A 175 -29.98 -12.13 4.50
N PHE A 176 -29.47 -11.93 3.29
CA PHE A 176 -28.14 -11.33 3.13
C PHE A 176 -28.21 -9.79 3.19
N PHE A 177 -27.20 -9.19 3.79
CA PHE A 177 -26.79 -7.81 3.59
C PHE A 177 -25.60 -7.80 2.63
N ASP A 178 -25.56 -6.79 1.76
CA ASP A 178 -24.42 -6.51 0.87
C ASP A 178 -23.14 -6.45 1.72
N PHE A 179 -22.13 -7.24 1.34
CA PHE A 179 -20.76 -6.97 1.75
C PHE A 179 -20.01 -6.59 0.49
N ASP A 180 -19.78 -5.28 0.33
CA ASP A 180 -18.82 -4.76 -0.63
C ASP A 180 -17.44 -5.36 -0.27
N VAL A 181 -16.99 -6.32 -1.07
CA VAL A 181 -15.57 -6.65 -1.13
C VAL A 181 -14.92 -5.48 -1.85
N ILE A 182 -14.49 -4.47 -1.09
CA ILE A 182 -13.64 -3.40 -1.61
C ILE A 182 -12.27 -4.03 -1.86
N GLU A 183 -12.01 -4.45 -3.10
CA GLU A 183 -10.64 -4.71 -3.53
C GLU A 183 -9.86 -3.39 -3.41
N VAL A 184 -8.89 -3.36 -2.48
CA VAL A 184 -7.96 -2.24 -2.36
C VAL A 184 -6.97 -2.38 -3.52
N GLU A 185 -7.33 -1.82 -4.68
CA GLU A 185 -6.45 -1.81 -5.85
C GLU A 185 -5.41 -0.67 -5.76
N ASN A 186 -5.72 0.41 -5.04
CA ASN A 186 -4.85 1.56 -4.88
C ASN A 186 -4.53 1.85 -3.39
N SER A 187 -3.31 2.34 -3.12
CA SER A 187 -2.90 2.90 -1.82
C SER A 187 -2.31 4.29 -2.03
N TYR A 188 -2.83 5.29 -1.31
CA TYR A 188 -2.29 6.65 -1.34
C TYR A 188 -1.73 7.04 0.03
N CYS A 189 -0.50 7.55 0.06
CA CYS A 189 0.23 7.86 1.29
C CYS A 189 0.54 9.36 1.38
N VAL A 190 0.36 9.96 2.56
CA VAL A 190 0.61 11.39 2.82
C VAL A 190 1.52 11.54 4.04
N PHE A 191 2.45 12.51 3.95
CA PHE A 191 3.25 12.97 5.08
C PHE A 191 3.24 14.49 5.11
N ILE A 192 3.11 15.09 6.31
CA ILE A 192 2.93 16.52 6.46
C ILE A 192 3.95 17.11 7.41
N ASN A 193 4.56 18.22 7.00
CA ASN A 193 5.26 19.13 7.90
C ASN A 193 4.41 20.39 8.15
N TYR A 194 4.39 20.84 9.39
CA TYR A 194 3.80 22.11 9.79
C TYR A 194 4.88 23.13 10.13
N CYS A 195 4.81 24.32 9.54
CA CYS A 195 5.64 25.44 9.90
C CYS A 195 4.91 26.31 10.92
N ASP A 196 5.48 26.43 12.11
CA ASP A 196 4.98 27.37 13.11
C ASP A 196 5.39 28.80 12.74
N ASP A 197 4.40 29.63 12.41
CA ASP A 197 4.57 31.02 12.03
C ASP A 197 5.15 31.91 13.15
N GLU A 198 4.97 31.55 14.42
CA GLU A 198 5.50 32.32 15.54
C GLU A 198 7.00 32.07 15.75
N THR A 199 7.44 30.82 15.55
CA THR A 199 8.84 30.41 15.79
C THR A 199 9.67 30.25 14.51
N GLY A 200 9.02 30.16 13.34
CA GLY A 200 9.64 29.87 12.05
C GLY A 200 10.23 28.46 11.96
N ARG A 201 9.79 27.54 12.83
CA ARG A 201 10.32 26.19 12.95
C ARG A 201 9.37 25.19 12.32
N GLU A 202 9.94 24.18 11.68
CA GLU A 202 9.18 23.08 11.09
C GLU A 202 9.08 21.89 12.02
N TYR A 203 7.91 21.28 12.04
CA TYR A 203 7.60 20.10 12.82
C TYR A 203 6.93 19.05 11.93
N PRO A 204 7.22 17.75 12.13
CA PRO A 204 6.32 16.71 11.63
C PRO A 204 4.93 16.94 12.21
N ALA A 205 3.91 16.97 11.36
CA ALA A 205 2.56 17.36 11.77
C ALA A 205 1.75 16.16 12.27
N TYR A 206 0.92 16.41 13.28
CA TYR A 206 -0.24 15.59 13.59
C TYR A 206 -1.42 16.10 12.76
N PHE A 207 -2.06 15.25 11.97
CA PHE A 207 -3.07 15.67 11.01
C PHE A 207 -4.17 14.62 10.85
N ASN A 208 -5.34 15.08 10.42
CA ASN A 208 -6.39 14.22 9.88
C ASN A 208 -6.49 14.40 8.36
N ILE A 209 -7.09 13.42 7.69
CA ILE A 209 -7.43 13.50 6.26
C ILE A 209 -8.89 13.12 6.03
N ASP A 210 -9.54 13.88 5.16
CA ASP A 210 -10.87 13.62 4.61
C ASP A 210 -10.77 13.52 3.08
N VAL A 211 -11.41 12.51 2.49
CA VAL A 211 -11.42 12.27 1.03
C VAL A 211 -12.85 12.24 0.52
N TYR A 212 -13.08 12.92 -0.60
CA TYR A 212 -14.37 13.17 -1.22
C TYR A 212 -14.32 12.73 -2.70
N SER A 213 -15.43 12.22 -3.23
CA SER A 213 -15.59 11.98 -4.67
C SER A 213 -16.00 13.24 -5.45
N ASP A 214 -16.39 14.31 -4.73
CA ASP A 214 -16.92 15.55 -5.30
C ASP A 214 -16.00 16.76 -5.05
N GLU A 215 -15.85 17.62 -6.07
CA GLU A 215 -15.00 18.84 -6.03
C GLU A 215 -15.47 19.84 -4.97
N ALA A 216 -16.77 19.83 -4.63
CA ALA A 216 -17.32 20.74 -3.64
C ALA A 216 -16.93 20.35 -2.20
N MET A 217 -16.46 19.12 -1.97
CA MET A 217 -16.03 18.55 -0.69
C MET A 217 -17.12 18.67 0.39
N THR A 218 -18.37 18.33 0.03
CA THR A 218 -19.53 18.65 0.88
C THR A 218 -20.43 17.49 1.26
N GLU A 219 -20.57 16.44 0.43
CA GLU A 219 -21.66 15.46 0.65
C GLU A 219 -21.26 13.99 0.46
N GLU A 220 -20.27 13.65 -0.36
CA GLU A 220 -19.89 12.24 -0.61
C GLU A 220 -18.47 11.94 -0.12
N VAL A 221 -18.37 11.47 1.13
CA VAL A 221 -17.11 11.20 1.84
C VAL A 221 -16.70 9.74 1.67
N VAL A 222 -15.56 9.52 1.01
CA VAL A 222 -14.94 8.21 0.79
C VAL A 222 -14.15 7.77 2.01
N LEU A 223 -13.43 8.70 2.64
CA LEU A 223 -12.66 8.49 3.87
C LEU A 223 -12.88 9.70 4.77
N ASN A 224 -13.17 9.48 6.05
CA ASN A 224 -13.47 10.56 6.99
C ASN A 224 -12.59 10.44 8.24
N ASN A 225 -11.89 11.52 8.55
CA ASN A 225 -11.20 11.76 9.80
C ASN A 225 -10.23 10.65 10.20
N ASP A 226 -9.50 10.11 9.21
CA ASP A 226 -8.38 9.22 9.49
C ASP A 226 -7.16 10.04 9.90
N THR A 227 -6.42 9.57 10.89
CA THR A 227 -5.38 10.37 11.56
C THR A 227 -4.06 9.64 11.59
N ASN A 228 -2.97 10.38 11.37
CA ASN A 228 -1.64 9.83 11.56
C ASN A 228 -1.30 9.65 13.06
N SER A 229 -0.11 9.15 13.36
CA SER A 229 0.35 8.95 14.73
C SER A 229 1.66 9.70 14.98
N ILE A 230 1.83 10.19 16.21
CA ILE A 230 3.07 10.78 16.68
C ILE A 230 3.80 9.80 17.60
N THR A 231 5.11 9.66 17.40
CA THR A 231 5.99 8.85 18.23
C THR A 231 7.19 9.66 18.67
N MET A 232 7.72 9.33 19.85
CA MET A 232 8.87 10.03 20.43
C MET A 232 10.12 9.16 20.40
N ALA A 233 11.19 9.69 19.80
CA ALA A 233 12.53 9.13 19.88
C ALA A 233 13.41 10.02 20.78
N GLY A 234 13.20 9.92 22.10
CA GLY A 234 13.83 10.84 23.06
C GLY A 234 13.08 12.17 23.12
N GLU A 235 13.75 13.29 22.85
CA GLU A 235 13.14 14.64 22.75
C GLU A 235 12.69 14.99 21.32
N TRP A 236 12.79 14.05 20.38
CA TRP A 236 12.49 14.27 18.97
C TRP A 236 11.17 13.60 18.59
N PRO A 237 10.12 14.39 18.29
CA PRO A 237 8.86 13.84 17.76
C PRO A 237 9.03 13.39 16.32
N SER A 238 8.32 12.33 15.95
CA SER A 238 8.24 11.77 14.61
C SER A 238 6.78 11.45 14.28
N ALA A 239 6.30 11.93 13.14
CA ALA A 239 4.98 11.59 12.62
C ALA A 239 5.07 10.35 11.73
N SER A 240 4.04 9.50 11.77
CA SER A 240 3.86 8.43 10.78
C SER A 240 3.35 9.00 9.46
N VAL A 241 3.76 8.38 8.36
CA VAL A 241 3.06 8.51 7.08
C VAL A 241 1.68 7.87 7.22
N LEU A 242 0.64 8.54 6.73
CA LEU A 242 -0.72 8.00 6.71
C LEU A 242 -1.03 7.47 5.31
N CYS A 243 -1.31 6.18 5.20
CA CYS A 243 -1.66 5.52 3.95
C CYS A 243 -3.10 5.00 4.03
N PHE A 244 -3.88 5.24 2.98
CA PHE A 244 -5.28 4.81 2.90
C PHE A 244 -5.57 4.16 1.55
N ALA A 245 -6.52 3.23 1.59
CA ALA A 245 -6.98 2.45 0.45
C ALA A 245 -7.93 3.27 -0.42
N LEU A 246 -7.81 3.13 -1.74
CA LEU A 246 -8.74 3.68 -2.73
C LEU A 246 -9.11 2.59 -3.77
N PRO A 247 -10.30 2.68 -4.41
CA PRO A 247 -10.61 1.86 -5.58
C PRO A 247 -9.75 2.28 -6.79
N ASP A 248 -9.70 1.46 -7.86
CA ASP A 248 -9.22 1.94 -9.17
C ASP A 248 -10.06 3.13 -9.61
N LEU A 249 -9.41 4.26 -9.82
CA LEU A 249 -10.08 5.50 -10.19
C LEU A 249 -10.34 5.57 -11.71
N GLY A 250 -9.59 4.84 -12.54
CA GLY A 250 -9.64 5.01 -13.99
C GLY A 250 -9.46 6.48 -14.40
N ASP A 251 -10.52 7.11 -14.91
CA ASP A 251 -10.56 8.52 -15.32
C ASP A 251 -11.19 9.46 -14.26
N GLU A 252 -11.57 8.93 -13.09
CA GLU A 252 -12.16 9.71 -11.99
C GLU A 252 -11.11 10.48 -11.17
N THR A 253 -11.55 11.57 -10.53
CA THR A 253 -10.73 12.40 -9.65
C THR A 253 -11.39 12.50 -8.29
N TYR A 254 -10.66 12.17 -7.25
CA TYR A 254 -11.09 12.37 -5.85
C TYR A 254 -10.40 13.62 -5.30
N TYR A 255 -10.96 14.19 -4.25
CA TYR A 255 -10.50 15.43 -3.63
C TYR A 255 -10.23 15.15 -2.16
N ALA A 256 -9.09 15.59 -1.65
CA ALA A 256 -8.69 15.34 -0.29
C ALA A 256 -8.36 16.64 0.44
N ARG A 257 -8.77 16.73 1.70
CA ARG A 257 -8.36 17.78 2.64
C ARG A 257 -7.56 17.15 3.75
N VAL A 258 -6.37 17.68 3.99
CA VAL A 258 -5.62 17.41 5.22
C VAL A 258 -5.75 18.60 6.16
N THR A 259 -6.02 18.36 7.44
CA THR A 259 -6.08 19.42 8.46
C THR A 259 -5.07 19.13 9.56
N VAL A 260 -4.21 20.10 9.86
CA VAL A 260 -3.25 19.98 10.96
C VAL A 260 -3.99 20.16 12.29
N MET A 261 -3.60 19.36 13.27
CA MET A 261 -4.16 19.36 14.60
C MET A 261 -3.06 19.54 15.65
N ASP A 262 -3.44 20.05 16.82
CA ASP A 262 -2.56 20.10 17.98
C ASP A 262 -2.28 18.68 18.51
N HIS A 263 -1.05 18.46 18.97
CA HIS A 263 -0.65 17.25 19.70
C HIS A 263 0.22 17.61 20.89
N GLU A 264 0.09 16.90 22.01
CA GLU A 264 0.77 17.24 23.28
C GLU A 264 2.32 17.17 23.20
N ASP A 265 2.83 16.36 22.28
CA ASP A 265 4.27 16.17 22.04
C ASP A 265 4.86 17.12 20.97
N LEU A 266 4.03 17.96 20.34
CA LEU A 266 4.44 18.88 19.28
C LEU A 266 4.39 20.33 19.77
N ASP A 267 5.45 21.09 19.51
CA ASP A 267 5.63 22.46 20.01
C ASP A 267 5.20 23.49 18.94
N TYR A 268 3.97 23.34 18.45
CA TYR A 268 3.27 24.29 17.58
C TYR A 268 1.81 24.44 18.03
N THR A 269 1.10 25.45 17.51
CA THR A 269 -0.35 25.58 17.69
C THR A 269 -1.00 25.66 16.32
N ALA A 270 -1.85 24.70 15.99
CA ALA A 270 -2.60 24.66 14.75
C ALA A 270 -4.02 25.23 14.95
N ASP A 271 -4.58 25.80 13.90
CA ASP A 271 -5.96 26.27 13.89
C ASP A 271 -6.76 25.67 12.72
N ALA A 272 -8.08 25.94 12.70
CA ALA A 272 -8.96 25.39 11.66
C ALA A 272 -8.65 25.93 10.25
N GLY A 273 -7.75 26.91 10.11
CA GLY A 273 -7.24 27.41 8.85
C GLY A 273 -6.03 26.63 8.32
N ASP A 274 -5.42 25.78 9.13
CA ASP A 274 -4.24 25.00 8.78
C ASP A 274 -4.61 23.72 8.03
N TYR A 275 -5.11 23.88 6.81
CA TYR A 275 -5.48 22.78 5.93
C TYR A 275 -4.88 22.94 4.53
N TYR A 276 -4.83 21.83 3.79
CA TYR A 276 -4.45 21.80 2.38
C TYR A 276 -5.38 20.88 1.60
N ASP A 277 -5.87 21.38 0.47
CA ASP A 277 -6.76 20.65 -0.43
C ASP A 277 -5.98 20.21 -1.68
N PHE A 278 -6.18 18.97 -2.12
CA PHE A 278 -5.54 18.44 -3.33
C PHE A 278 -6.40 17.40 -4.04
N GLU A 279 -6.06 17.15 -5.30
CA GLU A 279 -6.70 16.14 -6.14
C GLU A 279 -5.91 14.83 -6.11
N ILE A 280 -6.64 13.72 -6.13
CA ILE A 280 -6.12 12.36 -6.26
C ILE A 280 -6.65 11.77 -7.57
N THR A 281 -5.73 11.41 -8.46
CA THR A 281 -6.02 10.76 -9.75
C THR A 281 -5.26 9.44 -9.85
N GLN A 282 -5.69 8.54 -10.75
CA GLN A 282 -4.95 7.30 -11.02
C GLN A 282 -3.49 7.56 -11.40
N ALA A 283 -3.22 8.63 -12.16
CA ALA A 283 -1.87 9.04 -12.51
C ALA A 283 -1.03 9.46 -11.29
N SER A 284 -1.64 10.18 -10.33
CA SER A 284 -0.94 10.57 -9.10
C SER A 284 -0.58 9.38 -8.21
N ILE A 285 -1.44 8.35 -8.15
CA ILE A 285 -1.19 7.11 -7.41
C ILE A 285 -0.02 6.35 -8.04
N THR A 286 -0.07 6.10 -9.35
CA THR A 286 1.01 5.42 -10.06
C THR A 286 2.34 6.19 -9.97
N ALA A 287 2.29 7.53 -9.99
CA ALA A 287 3.48 8.36 -9.79
C ALA A 287 4.06 8.22 -8.38
N LEU A 288 3.22 8.08 -7.35
CA LEU A 288 3.63 7.85 -5.96
C LEU A 288 4.20 6.44 -5.74
N GLU A 289 3.58 5.42 -6.31
CA GLU A 289 4.08 4.03 -6.25
C GLU A 289 5.46 3.85 -6.90
N SER A 290 5.83 4.75 -7.81
CA SER A 290 7.14 4.77 -8.45
C SER A 290 8.22 5.52 -7.66
N GLN A 291 7.88 6.15 -6.53
CA GLN A 291 8.80 6.91 -5.68
C GLN A 291 9.27 6.10 -4.47
N GLU A 292 10.46 6.42 -3.97
CA GLU A 292 11.02 5.87 -2.73
C GLU A 292 11.60 7.00 -1.87
N PRO A 293 10.96 7.35 -0.73
CA PRO A 293 9.71 6.78 -0.20
C PRO A 293 8.46 7.30 -0.94
N GLY A 294 7.52 6.40 -1.25
CA GLY A 294 6.31 6.71 -2.01
C GLY A 294 5.20 7.38 -1.19
N TYR A 295 5.35 8.68 -0.86
CA TYR A 295 4.31 9.48 -0.22
C TYR A 295 4.24 10.91 -0.76
N HIS A 296 3.05 11.50 -0.73
CA HIS A 296 2.85 12.91 -1.03
C HIS A 296 3.25 13.74 0.19
N HIS A 297 4.35 14.47 0.06
CA HIS A 297 4.82 15.38 1.11
C HIS A 297 4.14 16.74 0.97
N ILE A 298 3.42 17.17 2.01
CA ILE A 298 2.69 18.45 2.06
C ILE A 298 3.27 19.33 3.17
N ARG A 299 3.26 20.65 2.99
CA ARG A 299 3.69 21.62 4.00
C ARG A 299 2.64 22.69 4.25
N ILE A 300 2.26 22.88 5.51
CA ILE A 300 1.17 23.75 5.95
C ILE A 300 1.69 24.79 6.94
N GLY A 301 1.15 26.01 6.93
CA GLY A 301 1.59 27.09 7.82
C GLY A 301 2.92 27.75 7.41
N CYS A 302 3.52 27.36 6.29
CA CYS A 302 4.80 27.91 5.85
C CYS A 302 4.56 29.24 5.13
N ASN A 303 4.63 30.35 5.87
CA ASN A 303 4.25 31.68 5.41
C ASN A 303 4.76 32.04 4.00
N SER A 304 3.81 32.13 3.06
CA SER A 304 3.85 32.31 1.60
C SER A 304 4.10 31.03 0.79
N THR A 305 3.01 30.48 0.23
CA THR A 305 3.08 29.56 -0.91
C THR A 305 4.06 30.14 -1.93
N PRO A 306 5.17 29.46 -2.23
CA PRO A 306 6.11 29.98 -3.20
C PRO A 306 5.39 30.16 -4.55
N GLU A 307 5.49 31.36 -5.13
CA GLU A 307 4.80 31.73 -6.37
C GLU A 307 5.84 31.97 -7.47
N ILE A 308 5.57 31.42 -8.66
CA ILE A 308 6.30 31.80 -9.87
C ILE A 308 5.67 33.07 -10.45
N ASN A 309 6.47 34.12 -10.55
CA ASN A 309 6.07 35.40 -11.13
C ASN A 309 7.19 35.98 -12.01
N ALA A 310 6.94 37.16 -12.59
CA ALA A 310 7.86 37.83 -13.52
C ALA A 310 9.28 38.10 -12.97
N ASP A 311 9.46 38.12 -11.64
CA ASP A 311 10.76 38.33 -11.00
C ASP A 311 11.51 37.01 -10.70
N THR A 312 10.83 35.87 -10.83
CA THR A 312 11.38 34.54 -10.52
C THR A 312 12.37 34.08 -11.58
N ASN A 313 13.50 33.52 -11.16
CA ASN A 313 14.50 32.92 -12.04
C ASN A 313 14.42 31.39 -11.88
N ILE A 314 14.45 30.64 -12.98
CA ILE A 314 14.46 29.17 -12.97
C ILE A 314 15.71 28.69 -13.71
N TYR A 315 16.62 28.07 -12.96
CA TYR A 315 17.88 27.55 -13.48
C TYR A 315 17.86 26.04 -13.50
N ILE A 316 17.81 25.47 -14.69
CA ILE A 316 17.95 24.02 -14.94
C ILE A 316 19.44 23.75 -15.17
N TYR A 317 20.16 23.39 -14.11
CA TYR A 317 21.55 22.96 -14.22
C TYR A 317 21.61 21.52 -14.73
N PHE A 318 22.38 21.32 -15.78
CA PHE A 318 22.56 20.02 -16.42
C PHE A 318 24.04 19.63 -16.37
N ASP A 319 24.30 18.44 -15.85
CA ASP A 319 25.62 17.83 -15.89
C ASP A 319 26.03 17.48 -17.33
N SER A 320 27.04 18.19 -17.82
CA SER A 320 27.58 18.03 -19.17
C SER A 320 28.92 17.31 -19.22
N SER A 321 29.28 16.55 -18.17
CA SER A 321 30.47 15.69 -18.14
C SER A 321 30.50 14.68 -19.30
N GLY A 322 29.31 14.24 -19.74
CA GLY A 322 29.05 13.51 -20.97
C GLY A 322 28.26 12.21 -20.80
N SER A 323 28.15 11.70 -19.58
CA SER A 323 27.32 10.54 -19.21
C SER A 323 25.84 10.74 -19.55
N MET A 324 25.35 11.98 -19.41
CA MET A 324 23.94 12.34 -19.60
C MET A 324 23.60 12.96 -20.96
N ASN A 325 24.45 12.79 -21.99
CA ASN A 325 24.29 13.49 -23.27
C ASN A 325 22.89 13.34 -23.94
N THR A 326 22.18 12.23 -23.69
CA THR A 326 20.84 11.99 -24.22
C THR A 326 19.76 12.86 -23.56
N THR A 327 20.00 13.38 -22.36
CA THR A 327 19.04 14.15 -21.55
C THR A 327 19.02 15.64 -21.90
N LEU A 328 20.13 16.21 -22.38
CA LEU A 328 20.23 17.65 -22.65
C LEU A 328 19.20 18.16 -23.66
N TYR A 329 19.07 17.47 -24.81
CA TYR A 329 18.17 17.92 -25.87
C TYR A 329 16.70 17.90 -25.43
N PRO A 330 16.18 16.81 -24.82
CA PRO A 330 14.83 16.82 -24.24
C PRO A 330 14.59 17.93 -23.22
N LEU A 331 15.55 18.23 -22.33
CA LEU A 331 15.41 19.33 -21.36
C LEU A 331 15.30 20.70 -22.05
N GLN A 332 16.11 20.93 -23.10
CA GLN A 332 16.04 22.14 -23.89
C GLN A 332 14.73 22.24 -24.67
N GLU A 333 14.25 21.14 -25.25
CA GLU A 333 12.98 21.09 -25.97
C GLU A 333 11.79 21.34 -25.04
N MET A 334 11.76 20.69 -23.87
CA MET A 334 10.76 20.91 -22.82
C MET A 334 10.73 22.37 -22.38
N ARG A 335 11.89 22.95 -22.04
CA ARG A 335 11.99 24.37 -21.64
C ARG A 335 11.48 25.31 -22.72
N ASN A 336 11.77 25.01 -23.98
CA ASN A 336 11.42 25.88 -25.10
C ASN A 336 9.97 25.77 -25.55
N THR A 337 9.30 24.65 -25.26
CA THR A 337 7.94 24.34 -25.75
C THR A 337 6.93 24.24 -24.61
N LEU A 338 6.94 23.14 -23.87
CA LEU A 338 5.93 22.77 -22.88
C LEU A 338 5.96 23.71 -21.67
N LEU A 339 7.11 23.85 -21.03
CA LEU A 339 7.26 24.73 -19.86
C LEU A 339 7.05 26.20 -20.22
N ARG A 340 7.43 26.61 -21.44
CA ARG A 340 7.11 27.96 -21.93
C ARG A 340 5.60 28.14 -22.00
N ALA A 341 4.88 27.21 -22.64
CA ALA A 341 3.44 27.31 -22.77
C ALA A 341 2.74 27.41 -21.42
N ALA A 342 3.23 26.69 -20.40
CA ALA A 342 2.70 26.76 -19.03
C ALA A 342 3.02 28.10 -18.33
N LEU A 343 4.27 28.57 -18.38
CA LEU A 343 4.71 29.66 -17.53
C LEU A 343 4.64 31.05 -18.16
N ILE A 344 4.53 31.18 -19.49
CA ILE A 344 4.65 32.47 -20.18
C ILE A 344 3.64 33.52 -19.70
N GLY A 345 2.45 33.10 -19.24
CA GLY A 345 1.46 33.97 -18.63
C GLY A 345 1.95 34.66 -17.34
N LEU A 346 2.78 33.97 -16.55
CA LEU A 346 3.38 34.47 -15.31
C LEU A 346 4.54 35.44 -15.57
N TYR A 347 5.14 35.38 -16.75
CA TYR A 347 6.17 36.30 -17.24
C TYR A 347 5.58 37.41 -18.12
N ASN A 348 4.38 37.88 -17.81
CA ASN A 348 3.69 38.97 -18.51
C ASN A 348 3.46 38.73 -20.01
N ASN A 349 3.45 37.48 -20.46
CA ASN A 349 3.44 37.10 -21.87
C ASN A 349 4.64 37.69 -22.67
N ASP A 350 5.78 37.89 -22.02
CA ASP A 350 7.02 38.39 -22.62
C ASP A 350 8.02 37.24 -22.84
N ASP A 351 8.18 36.83 -24.10
CA ASP A 351 9.11 35.76 -24.49
C ASP A 351 10.57 36.07 -24.13
N ALA A 352 10.99 37.33 -24.23
CA ALA A 352 12.37 37.72 -23.93
C ALA A 352 12.64 37.65 -22.44
N LEU A 353 11.65 38.06 -21.61
CA LEU A 353 11.72 37.92 -20.17
C LEU A 353 11.75 36.45 -19.75
N TYR A 354 10.88 35.60 -20.32
CA TYR A 354 10.91 34.16 -20.07
C TYR A 354 12.27 33.55 -20.44
N ASP A 355 12.81 33.88 -21.61
CA ASP A 355 14.10 33.35 -22.06
C ASP A 355 15.28 33.82 -21.20
N GLU A 356 15.20 35.04 -20.66
CA GLU A 356 16.15 35.57 -19.69
C GLU A 356 16.05 34.84 -18.34
N LYS A 357 14.83 34.59 -17.86
CA LYS A 357 14.55 34.08 -16.51
C LYS A 357 14.60 32.56 -16.38
N VAL A 358 14.28 31.82 -17.44
CA VAL A 358 14.22 30.35 -17.42
C VAL A 358 15.33 29.79 -18.32
N GLN A 359 16.35 29.19 -17.73
CA GLN A 359 17.57 28.81 -18.45
C GLN A 359 17.94 27.35 -18.23
N VAL A 360 18.40 26.68 -19.28
CA VAL A 360 19.14 25.40 -19.17
C VAL A 360 20.63 25.72 -19.23
N ILE A 361 21.36 25.40 -18.16
CA ILE A 361 22.78 25.72 -17.99
C ILE A 361 23.56 24.41 -17.94
N SER A 362 24.39 24.18 -18.96
CA SER A 362 25.31 23.04 -18.99
C SER A 362 26.60 23.37 -18.22
N ASP A 363 26.97 22.53 -17.27
CA ASP A 363 28.23 22.64 -16.51
C ASP A 363 28.83 21.24 -16.28
N PRO A 364 30.09 20.97 -16.65
CA PRO A 364 30.70 19.65 -16.53
C PRO A 364 31.43 19.43 -15.20
N SER A 365 31.23 20.31 -14.20
CA SER A 365 31.97 20.22 -12.93
C SER A 365 31.42 19.20 -11.95
N GLU A 366 30.20 18.71 -12.15
CA GLU A 366 29.54 17.73 -11.24
C GLU A 366 29.41 18.23 -9.78
N ARG A 367 29.33 19.55 -9.58
CA ARG A 367 29.29 20.17 -8.25
C ARG A 367 27.85 20.50 -7.83
N THR A 368 27.07 19.48 -7.48
CA THR A 368 25.65 19.60 -7.07
C THR A 368 25.37 20.71 -6.04
N MET A 369 26.15 20.82 -4.97
CA MET A 369 25.97 21.86 -3.93
C MET A 369 26.34 23.25 -4.45
N HIS A 370 27.29 23.33 -5.38
CA HIS A 370 27.61 24.56 -6.08
C HIS A 370 26.49 24.99 -7.03
N PHE A 371 25.85 24.04 -7.73
CA PHE A 371 24.70 24.30 -8.59
C PHE A 371 23.48 24.76 -7.80
N LEU A 372 23.17 24.09 -6.68
CA LEU A 372 22.16 24.55 -5.72
C LEU A 372 22.47 25.97 -5.25
N ASN A 373 23.74 26.28 -4.97
CA ASN A 373 24.16 27.63 -4.61
C ASN A 373 24.19 28.63 -5.80
N LEU A 374 23.49 28.34 -6.91
CA LEU A 374 23.45 29.16 -8.11
C LEU A 374 24.86 29.53 -8.63
N ARG A 375 25.82 28.62 -8.45
CA ARG A 375 27.26 28.82 -8.75
C ARG A 375 27.89 30.02 -8.03
N GLY A 376 27.30 30.45 -6.93
CA GLY A 376 27.67 31.64 -6.17
C GLY A 376 27.11 32.96 -6.72
N GLU A 377 26.31 32.93 -7.79
CA GLU A 377 25.67 34.11 -8.36
C GLU A 377 24.47 34.55 -7.52
N SER A 378 24.27 35.86 -7.35
CA SER A 378 23.14 36.43 -6.59
C SER A 378 22.16 37.15 -7.51
N PRO A 379 21.30 36.41 -8.24
CA PRO A 379 20.28 37.01 -9.07
C PRO A 379 19.26 37.78 -8.21
N SER A 380 18.67 38.81 -8.80
CA SER A 380 17.57 39.55 -8.19
C SER A 380 16.25 38.78 -8.35
N GLY A 381 15.41 38.84 -7.32
CA GLY A 381 14.10 38.15 -7.30
C GLY A 381 14.19 36.73 -6.76
N ASN A 382 13.09 35.99 -6.89
CA ASN A 382 13.01 34.60 -6.45
C ASN A 382 13.87 33.70 -7.35
N SER A 383 14.34 32.57 -6.83
CA SER A 383 15.22 31.65 -7.58
C SER A 383 14.86 30.19 -7.35
N ILE A 384 14.70 29.45 -8.44
CA ILE A 384 14.48 28.01 -8.44
C ILE A 384 15.69 27.37 -9.10
N ALA A 385 16.35 26.44 -8.43
CA ALA A 385 17.45 25.66 -8.98
C ALA A 385 17.01 24.21 -9.20
N LEU A 386 17.03 23.72 -10.44
CA LEU A 386 16.68 22.36 -10.81
C LEU A 386 17.96 21.67 -11.31
N ILE A 387 18.48 20.67 -10.59
CA ILE A 387 19.79 20.09 -10.86
C ILE A 387 19.61 18.68 -11.43
N PHE A 388 19.90 18.49 -12.72
CA PHE A 388 19.93 17.18 -13.38
C PHE A 388 21.37 16.69 -13.44
N GLN A 389 21.67 15.65 -12.67
CA GLN A 389 23.03 15.13 -12.52
C GLN A 389 22.98 13.62 -12.26
N ASP A 390 23.96 12.88 -12.79
CA ASP A 390 24.07 11.44 -12.56
C ASP A 390 25.37 11.04 -11.84
N GLU A 391 26.37 11.92 -11.71
CA GLU A 391 27.60 11.59 -11.00
C GLU A 391 28.17 12.80 -10.24
N ALA A 392 28.90 12.58 -9.14
CA ALA A 392 29.62 13.65 -8.41
C ALA A 392 31.07 13.27 -8.08
N VAL A 393 31.63 12.30 -8.80
CA VAL A 393 32.66 11.42 -8.25
C VAL A 393 33.95 12.16 -7.96
N TYR A 394 34.45 13.03 -8.83
CA TYR A 394 35.67 13.78 -8.54
C TYR A 394 35.45 15.01 -7.66
N SER A 395 34.23 15.53 -7.65
CA SER A 395 33.90 16.78 -6.97
C SER A 395 33.61 16.53 -5.50
N TYR A 396 32.82 15.52 -5.16
CA TYR A 396 32.34 15.28 -3.80
C TYR A 396 32.72 13.93 -3.22
N THR A 397 33.28 13.05 -4.04
CA THR A 397 33.76 11.75 -3.57
C THR A 397 35.27 11.59 -3.79
N ASP A 398 35.90 10.70 -3.04
CA ASP A 398 37.25 10.20 -3.38
C ASP A 398 37.07 8.87 -4.11
N TRP A 399 37.98 8.52 -5.04
CA TRP A 399 37.94 7.31 -5.89
C TRP A 399 37.87 6.00 -5.10
N VAL A 400 36.69 5.66 -4.57
CA VAL A 400 36.42 4.40 -3.88
C VAL A 400 35.25 3.71 -4.57
N THR A 401 35.48 2.45 -4.94
CA THR A 401 34.51 1.60 -5.65
C THR A 401 33.30 1.22 -4.78
N THR A 402 33.30 1.61 -3.52
CA THR A 402 32.21 1.35 -2.57
C THR A 402 32.02 2.61 -1.75
N TRP A 403 31.17 3.50 -2.24
CA TRP A 403 30.78 4.70 -1.52
C TRP A 403 29.71 4.37 -0.48
N GLY A 404 29.87 4.88 0.74
CA GLY A 404 28.91 4.73 1.82
C GLY A 404 28.83 5.99 2.68
N GLU A 405 27.87 6.03 3.60
CA GLU A 405 27.58 7.20 4.45
C GLU A 405 28.79 7.67 5.28
N ASN A 406 29.73 6.76 5.58
CA ASN A 406 30.94 7.03 6.36
C ASN A 406 32.20 7.27 5.49
N SER A 407 32.04 7.34 4.16
CA SER A 407 33.13 7.73 3.26
C SER A 407 33.64 9.13 3.57
N THR A 408 34.94 9.36 3.40
CA THR A 408 35.54 10.68 3.67
C THR A 408 35.05 11.69 2.65
N ARG A 409 34.57 12.84 3.12
CA ARG A 409 34.13 13.95 2.26
C ARG A 409 35.34 14.67 1.69
N THR A 410 35.23 15.16 0.46
CA THR A 410 36.28 15.98 -0.14
C THR A 410 36.27 17.40 0.44
N ALA A 411 37.40 18.10 0.35
CA ALA A 411 37.46 19.51 0.72
C ALA A 411 36.55 20.40 -0.14
N THR A 412 36.32 20.00 -1.40
CA THR A 412 35.41 20.69 -2.33
C THR A 412 33.96 20.56 -1.87
N TYR A 413 33.55 19.37 -1.42
CA TYR A 413 32.23 19.16 -0.81
C TYR A 413 32.05 20.08 0.40
N ASP A 414 32.99 20.01 1.36
CA ASP A 414 32.92 20.79 2.60
C ASP A 414 32.82 22.30 2.31
N ALA A 415 33.54 22.79 1.30
CA ALA A 415 33.48 24.19 0.88
C ALA A 415 32.12 24.56 0.27
N ASP A 416 31.58 23.73 -0.64
CA ASP A 416 30.33 24.03 -1.32
C ASP A 416 29.12 23.91 -0.40
N ILE A 417 29.03 22.88 0.44
CA ILE A 417 27.92 22.74 1.39
C ILE A 417 27.93 23.87 2.42
N THR A 418 29.12 24.28 2.89
CA THR A 418 29.25 25.42 3.80
C THR A 418 28.78 26.71 3.13
N ALA A 419 29.15 26.93 1.87
CA ALA A 419 28.73 28.10 1.11
C ALA A 419 27.22 28.11 0.84
N LEU A 420 26.65 26.97 0.44
CA LEU A 420 25.21 26.79 0.23
C LEU A 420 24.44 27.09 1.52
N ARG A 421 24.76 26.40 2.63
CA ARG A 421 24.07 26.60 3.91
C ARG A 421 24.20 28.02 4.43
N GLY A 422 25.38 28.62 4.30
CA GLY A 422 25.59 30.02 4.67
C GLY A 422 24.69 30.97 3.87
N ARG A 423 24.40 30.64 2.62
CA ARG A 423 23.50 31.42 1.77
C ARG A 423 22.02 31.14 2.02
N LEU A 424 21.64 29.88 2.22
CA LEU A 424 20.28 29.48 2.61
C LEU A 424 19.82 30.26 3.84
N ALA A 425 20.70 30.42 4.84
CA ALA A 425 20.43 31.22 6.04
C ALA A 425 20.24 32.73 5.80
N THR A 426 20.52 33.24 4.60
CA THR A 426 20.39 34.67 4.24
C THR A 426 19.26 34.96 3.27
N TRP A 427 18.73 33.93 2.60
CA TRP A 427 17.61 34.12 1.68
C TRP A 427 16.34 34.41 2.47
N PRO A 428 15.53 35.40 2.04
CA PRO A 428 14.18 35.54 2.55
C PRO A 428 13.40 34.23 2.39
N SER A 429 12.51 33.93 3.33
CA SER A 429 11.59 32.80 3.21
C SER A 429 10.91 32.79 1.83
N ASN A 430 10.85 31.62 1.20
CA ASN A 430 10.22 31.38 -0.11
C ASN A 430 10.79 32.17 -1.30
N SER A 431 11.97 32.78 -1.14
CA SER A 431 12.69 33.40 -2.25
C SER A 431 13.63 32.43 -2.97
N TYR A 432 13.84 31.23 -2.43
CA TYR A 432 14.67 30.22 -3.03
C TYR A 432 14.14 28.80 -2.80
N ASN A 433 14.15 27.99 -3.84
CA ASN A 433 13.94 26.55 -3.78
C ASN A 433 14.95 25.82 -4.67
N GLY A 434 15.41 24.66 -4.24
CA GLY A 434 16.34 23.81 -4.99
C GLY A 434 15.79 22.39 -5.12
N ILE A 435 15.96 21.74 -6.27
CA ILE A 435 15.56 20.33 -6.45
C ILE A 435 16.71 19.59 -7.11
N ILE A 436 17.10 18.45 -6.54
CA ILE A 436 18.09 17.54 -7.12
C ILE A 436 17.35 16.41 -7.84
N PHE A 437 17.49 16.36 -9.16
CA PHE A 437 17.06 15.26 -10.02
C PHE A 437 18.24 14.33 -10.25
N GLN A 438 18.31 13.25 -9.47
CA GLN A 438 19.28 12.19 -9.69
C GLN A 438 18.86 11.39 -10.92
N VAL A 439 19.67 11.49 -11.98
CA VAL A 439 19.42 10.77 -13.22
C VAL A 439 20.02 9.38 -13.14
N ALA A 440 19.18 8.37 -13.41
CA ALA A 440 19.61 6.99 -13.45
C ALA A 440 20.46 6.76 -14.70
N THR A 441 21.70 6.34 -14.53
CA THR A 441 22.50 5.80 -15.64
C THR A 441 22.66 4.29 -15.40
N PRO A 442 21.83 3.44 -16.02
CA PRO A 442 21.80 2.02 -15.72
C PRO A 442 23.17 1.36 -15.89
N ASN A 443 23.56 0.56 -14.90
CA ASN A 443 24.87 -0.12 -14.85
C ASN A 443 26.08 0.82 -14.76
N SER A 444 25.90 2.07 -14.32
CA SER A 444 26.98 2.98 -13.97
C SER A 444 27.20 3.01 -12.45
N PRO A 445 28.35 2.50 -11.95
CA PRO A 445 28.68 2.60 -10.53
C PRO A 445 28.72 4.05 -10.03
N ASP A 446 29.05 4.99 -10.90
CA ASP A 446 29.13 6.41 -10.56
C ASP A 446 27.73 6.99 -10.29
N ALA A 447 26.72 6.54 -11.06
CA ALA A 447 25.32 6.89 -10.83
C ALA A 447 24.72 6.25 -9.59
N GLU A 448 25.04 4.98 -9.33
CA GLU A 448 24.63 4.33 -8.07
C GLU A 448 25.26 5.02 -6.85
N ASN A 449 26.53 5.43 -6.97
CA ASN A 449 27.22 6.15 -5.89
C ASN A 449 26.65 7.56 -5.70
N PHE A 450 26.26 8.23 -6.78
CA PHE A 450 25.62 9.53 -6.71
C PHE A 450 24.25 9.46 -6.04
N ALA A 451 23.40 8.49 -6.39
CA ALA A 451 22.12 8.27 -5.72
C ALA A 451 22.30 8.07 -4.20
N LYS A 452 23.26 7.23 -3.79
CA LYS A 452 23.62 7.05 -2.37
C LYS A 452 24.12 8.34 -1.73
N PHE A 453 24.99 9.09 -2.42
CA PHE A 453 25.49 10.36 -1.92
C PHE A 453 24.35 11.35 -1.68
N VAL A 454 23.44 11.51 -2.65
CA VAL A 454 22.28 12.40 -2.52
C VAL A 454 21.42 11.97 -1.33
N SER A 455 21.15 10.66 -1.16
CA SER A 455 20.34 10.17 -0.04
C SER A 455 21.01 10.37 1.32
N TYR A 456 22.33 10.29 1.41
CA TYR A 456 23.02 10.61 2.66
C TYR A 456 22.95 12.10 3.01
N VAL A 457 23.02 12.98 2.02
CA VAL A 457 22.88 14.42 2.21
C VAL A 457 21.46 14.80 2.59
N GLU A 458 20.47 14.26 1.88
CA GLU A 458 19.04 14.42 2.17
C GLU A 458 18.73 13.98 3.61
N ASN A 459 19.10 12.75 3.98
CA ASN A 459 18.74 12.18 5.28
C ASN A 459 19.70 12.60 6.41
N GLY A 460 20.79 13.30 6.09
CA GLY A 460 21.78 13.74 7.08
C GLY A 460 22.45 12.58 7.82
N THR A 461 22.84 11.52 7.11
CA THR A 461 23.38 10.29 7.71
C THR A 461 24.90 10.21 7.65
N GLY A 462 25.50 9.41 8.54
CA GLY A 462 26.95 9.23 8.62
C GLY A 462 27.75 10.54 8.67
N ASN A 463 28.69 10.69 7.74
CA ASN A 463 29.50 11.89 7.59
C ASN A 463 28.71 13.10 7.04
N TYR A 464 27.48 12.92 6.58
CA TYR A 464 26.63 13.99 6.06
C TYR A 464 25.65 14.53 7.11
N ALA A 465 25.82 14.16 8.38
CA ALA A 465 24.97 14.67 9.45
C ALA A 465 25.20 16.16 9.77
N GLY A 466 24.13 16.83 10.20
CA GLY A 466 24.15 18.21 10.69
C GLY A 466 24.55 19.22 9.61
N ALA A 467 25.62 19.99 9.86
CA ALA A 467 26.05 21.05 8.94
C ALA A 467 26.60 20.55 7.58
N TYR A 468 26.75 19.24 7.42
CA TYR A 468 27.23 18.58 6.22
C TYR A 468 26.12 17.80 5.50
N GLY A 469 24.87 18.10 5.80
CA GLY A 469 23.70 17.55 5.14
C GLY A 469 22.68 18.66 4.89
N LEU A 470 21.51 18.25 4.45
CA LEU A 470 20.37 19.13 4.14
C LEU A 470 19.05 18.59 4.74
N SER A 471 19.11 17.61 5.64
CA SER A 471 17.93 17.05 6.32
C SER A 471 17.11 18.08 7.11
N ASP A 472 17.71 19.23 7.45
CA ASP A 472 17.08 20.37 8.12
C ASP A 472 16.73 21.52 7.16
N LYS A 473 16.75 21.29 5.84
CA LYS A 473 16.52 22.30 4.80
C LYS A 473 15.35 21.86 3.93
N SER A 474 14.20 22.43 4.24
CA SER A 474 12.95 22.11 3.60
C SER A 474 12.89 22.70 2.19
N GLU A 475 13.54 23.82 1.94
CA GLU A 475 13.62 24.46 0.64
C GLU A 475 14.31 23.61 -0.45
N ILE A 476 14.84 22.44 -0.10
CA ILE A 476 15.48 21.48 -1.01
C ILE A 476 14.60 20.24 -1.20
N GLY A 477 14.28 19.92 -2.46
CA GLY A 477 13.61 18.68 -2.88
C GLY A 477 14.56 17.70 -3.57
N TYR A 478 14.14 16.44 -3.64
CA TYR A 478 14.91 15.34 -4.19
C TYR A 478 14.02 14.46 -5.07
N VAL A 479 14.50 14.10 -6.25
CA VAL A 479 13.84 13.20 -7.18
C VAL A 479 14.87 12.17 -7.64
N TYR A 480 14.59 10.90 -7.40
CA TYR A 480 15.48 9.79 -7.71
C TYR A 480 15.08 9.08 -9.00
N ASP A 481 16.01 8.29 -9.52
CA ASP A 481 15.80 7.36 -10.64
C ASP A 481 15.20 8.01 -11.90
N VAL A 482 15.60 9.25 -12.18
CA VAL A 482 15.12 9.98 -13.36
C VAL A 482 15.63 9.30 -14.63
N ASN A 483 14.71 8.96 -15.55
CA ASN A 483 15.04 8.26 -16.78
C ASN A 483 15.87 9.14 -17.73
N PRO A 484 17.06 8.69 -18.17
CA PRO A 484 17.91 9.48 -19.04
C PRO A 484 17.37 9.46 -20.48
N GLY A 485 17.40 10.61 -21.14
CA GLY A 485 16.98 10.74 -22.55
C GLY A 485 15.51 10.46 -22.83
N ASP A 486 14.64 10.51 -21.82
CA ASP A 486 13.19 10.40 -22.01
C ASP A 486 12.61 11.63 -22.76
N SER A 487 11.29 11.66 -22.95
CA SER A 487 10.58 12.69 -23.68
C SER A 487 10.54 14.05 -22.96
N PRO A 488 10.39 15.16 -23.70
CA PRO A 488 10.15 16.47 -23.10
C PRO A 488 8.97 16.51 -22.11
N ALA A 489 7.89 15.79 -22.39
CA ALA A 489 6.69 15.73 -21.54
C ALA A 489 6.96 15.01 -20.20
N TYR A 490 7.81 13.99 -20.21
CA TYR A 490 8.25 13.33 -18.98
C TYR A 490 8.97 14.31 -18.05
N TYR A 491 9.92 15.09 -18.58
CA TYR A 491 10.65 16.07 -17.76
C TYR A 491 9.77 17.24 -17.29
N GLU A 492 8.79 17.66 -18.08
CA GLU A 492 7.79 18.62 -17.63
C GLU A 492 7.01 18.08 -16.43
N GLY A 493 6.44 16.87 -16.55
CA GLY A 493 5.67 16.24 -15.48
C GLY A 493 6.49 16.07 -14.20
N LEU A 494 7.76 15.66 -14.32
CA LEU A 494 8.68 15.58 -13.19
C LEU A 494 8.89 16.94 -12.50
N ILE A 495 9.18 17.99 -13.27
CA ILE A 495 9.44 19.32 -12.72
C ILE A 495 8.19 19.90 -12.07
N VAL A 496 7.02 19.76 -12.71
CA VAL A 496 5.75 20.22 -12.16
C VAL A 496 5.45 19.52 -10.84
N SER A 497 5.54 18.19 -10.81
CA SER A 497 5.28 17.40 -9.59
C SER A 497 6.24 17.78 -8.46
N ALA A 498 7.53 17.93 -8.77
CA ALA A 498 8.53 18.31 -7.78
C ALA A 498 8.31 19.73 -7.25
N LEU A 499 7.92 20.69 -8.09
CA LEU A 499 7.58 22.04 -7.65
C LEU A 499 6.30 22.06 -6.81
N GLN A 500 5.28 21.31 -7.19
CA GLN A 500 4.06 21.17 -6.39
C GLN A 500 4.35 20.60 -5.00
N SER A 501 5.25 19.62 -4.88
CA SER A 501 5.70 19.09 -3.57
C SER A 501 6.41 20.12 -2.68
N LEU A 502 6.94 21.21 -3.28
CA LEU A 502 7.53 22.34 -2.56
C LEU A 502 6.52 23.48 -2.30
N GLY A 503 5.25 23.28 -2.63
CA GLY A 503 4.15 24.22 -2.37
C GLY A 503 3.87 25.23 -3.49
N TYR A 504 4.43 25.04 -4.69
CA TYR A 504 4.09 25.87 -5.85
C TYR A 504 2.73 25.47 -6.44
N SER A 505 1.88 26.44 -6.76
CA SER A 505 0.66 26.24 -7.53
C SER A 505 0.97 26.45 -9.03
N LEU A 506 0.93 25.38 -9.84
CA LEU A 506 1.28 25.38 -11.27
C LEU A 506 0.18 24.81 -12.15
#